data_AF-A0A9E4LER6-F1
#
_entry.id   AF-A0A9E4LER6-F1
#
_cell.length_a   1.000
_cell.length_b   1.000
_cell.length_c   1.000
_cell.angle_alpha   90.00
_cell.angle_beta   90.00
_cell.angle_gamma   90.00
#
_symmetry.space_group_name_H-M   'P 1'
#
loop_
_entity.id
_entity.type
_entity.pdbx_description
1 polymer ?
#
loop_
_entity_poly.entity_id
_entity_poly.type
_entity_poly.pdbx_seq_one_letter_code
_entity_poly.pdbx_strand_id
1 'polypeptide(L)'
;NRHWQITDGLGRIQEVRGPGVVGEQPVLRPGEAFEYTSGCPLNTSTGIMVGTYEMETLDGERFDVDIPAFSLDSPDAPVQLN
;
A
#
# COMPACT_ATOMS: atom_id res chain seq x y z
N ASN A 1 10.59 3.56 -5.59
CA ASN A 1 9.65 4.49 -4.90
C ASN A 1 8.35 3.79 -4.52
N ARG A 2 7.47 4.38 -3.70
CA ARG A 2 6.12 3.84 -3.44
C ARG A 2 5.04 4.78 -3.94
N HIS A 3 3.95 4.21 -4.44
CA HIS A 3 2.71 4.89 -4.78
C HIS A 3 1.53 4.12 -4.22
N TRP A 4 0.64 4.82 -3.52
CA TRP A 4 -0.60 4.28 -2.99
C TRP A 4 -1.78 5.13 -3.45
N GLN A 5 -2.85 4.46 -3.83
CA GLN A 5 -4.18 5.02 -4.01
C GLN A 5 -5.10 4.43 -2.93
N ILE A 6 -5.62 5.29 -2.08
CA ILE A 6 -6.47 4.92 -0.95
C ILE A 6 -7.87 5.48 -1.22
N THR A 7 -8.86 4.62 -1.24
CA THR A 7 -10.28 5.01 -1.44
C THR A 7 -11.02 4.79 -0.13
N ASP A 8 -11.60 5.86 0.43
CA ASP A 8 -12.42 5.77 1.64
C ASP A 8 -13.80 5.15 1.35
N GLY A 9 -14.56 4.80 2.39
CA GLY A 9 -15.89 4.19 2.27
C GLY A 9 -16.96 5.10 1.64
N LEU A 10 -16.64 6.37 1.40
CA LEU A 10 -17.48 7.34 0.70
C LEU A 10 -16.98 7.59 -0.74
N GLY A 11 -16.01 6.80 -1.22
CA GLY A 11 -15.45 6.87 -2.56
C GLY A 11 -14.43 7.99 -2.76
N ARG A 12 -13.97 8.66 -1.69
CA ARG A 12 -12.95 9.72 -1.81
C ARG A 12 -11.58 9.09 -1.95
N ILE A 13 -10.80 9.62 -2.89
CA ILE A 13 -9.47 9.09 -3.23
C ILE A 13 -8.38 9.98 -2.63
N GLN A 14 -7.39 9.36 -2.00
CA GLN A 14 -6.14 9.97 -1.58
C GLN A 14 -4.96 9.24 -2.24
N GLU A 15 -4.03 10.00 -2.82
CA GLU A 15 -2.76 9.48 -3.32
C GLU A 15 -1.62 9.77 -2.35
N VAL A 16 -0.78 8.77 -2.11
CA VAL A 16 0.46 8.92 -1.35
C VAL A 16 1.63 8.45 -2.20
N ARG A 17 2.61 9.34 -2.40
CA ARG A 17 3.85 9.07 -3.15
C ARG A 17 5.05 9.37 -2.27
N GLY A 18 6.08 8.56 -2.35
CA GLY A 18 7.31 8.84 -1.62
C GLY A 18 8.45 7.85 -1.85
N PRO A 19 9.66 8.19 -1.40
CA PRO A 19 10.81 7.32 -1.50
C PRO A 19 10.72 6.16 -0.52
N GLY A 20 11.09 4.97 -0.99
CA GLY A 20 11.19 3.77 -0.16
C GLY A 20 9.91 3.38 0.58
N VAL A 21 10.07 2.62 1.66
CA VAL A 21 9.02 2.21 2.60
C VAL A 21 9.51 2.52 4.01
N VAL A 22 8.68 3.15 4.84
CA VAL A 22 9.02 3.56 6.23
C VAL A 22 10.35 4.33 6.40
N GLY A 23 10.86 4.97 5.34
CA GLY A 23 12.14 5.69 5.34
C GLY A 23 13.34 4.85 4.88
N GLU A 24 13.11 3.59 4.52
CA GLU A 24 14.13 2.63 4.07
C GLU A 24 13.98 2.30 2.57
N GLN A 25 15.10 1.93 1.94
CA GLN A 25 15.15 1.36 0.60
C GLN A 25 15.82 -0.02 0.69
N PRO A 26 15.08 -1.07 1.04
CA PRO A 26 15.65 -2.39 1.26
C PRO A 26 16.18 -2.99 -0.03
N VAL A 27 17.33 -3.67 0.05
CA VAL A 27 17.87 -4.49 -1.03
C VAL A 27 17.49 -5.94 -0.76
N LEU A 28 16.76 -6.57 -1.67
CA LEU A 28 16.32 -7.96 -1.55
C LEU A 28 17.16 -8.86 -2.45
N ARG A 29 17.92 -9.79 -1.87
CA ARG A 29 18.53 -10.88 -2.64
C ARG A 29 17.50 -11.98 -2.93
N PRO A 30 17.76 -12.86 -3.92
CA PRO A 30 16.90 -13.99 -4.18
C PRO A 30 16.60 -14.82 -2.90
N GLY A 31 15.32 -14.95 -2.57
CA GLY A 31 14.85 -15.67 -1.38
C GLY A 31 14.79 -14.85 -0.09
N GLU A 32 15.26 -13.60 -0.09
CA GLU A 32 15.10 -12.69 1.05
C GLU A 32 13.71 -12.04 1.03
N ALA A 33 13.25 -11.66 2.22
CA ALA A 33 11.99 -10.95 2.42
C ALA A 33 12.21 -9.76 3.34
N PHE A 34 11.43 -8.70 3.13
CA PHE A 34 11.38 -7.53 3.99
C PHE A 34 9.93 -7.27 4.35
N GLU A 35 9.67 -7.08 5.65
CA GLU A 35 8.34 -6.83 6.18
C GLU A 35 8.36 -5.54 6.98
N TYR A 36 7.31 -4.73 6.82
CA TYR A 36 7.15 -3.48 7.55
C TYR A 36 5.68 -3.22 7.84
N THR A 37 5.43 -2.37 8.85
CA THR A 37 4.08 -1.92 9.20
C THR A 37 4.00 -0.40 9.10
N SER A 38 2.93 0.10 8.51
CA SER A 38 2.62 1.54 8.44
C SER A 38 1.13 1.78 8.72
N GLY A 39 0.76 3.02 9.05
CA GLY A 39 -0.64 3.40 9.27
C GLY A 39 -1.23 4.19 8.09
N CYS A 40 -2.54 4.03 7.87
CA CYS A 40 -3.34 4.83 6.95
C CYS A 40 -4.63 5.26 7.67
N PRO A 41 -4.69 6.49 8.24
CA PRO A 41 -5.90 6.95 8.91
C PRO A 41 -7.01 7.23 7.89
N LEU A 42 -8.20 6.66 8.13
CA LEU A 42 -9.41 6.91 7.35
C LEU A 42 -10.47 7.62 8.20
N ASN A 43 -11.28 8.46 7.55
CA ASN A 43 -12.45 9.09 8.18
C ASN A 43 -13.71 8.20 8.11
N THR A 44 -13.60 7.02 7.51
CA THR A 44 -14.69 6.05 7.29
C THR A 44 -14.34 4.72 7.93
N SER A 45 -15.34 3.91 8.25
CA SER A 45 -15.16 2.57 8.83
C SER A 45 -14.68 1.51 7.85
N THR A 46 -14.72 1.82 6.55
CA THR A 46 -14.24 0.95 5.46
C THR A 46 -13.39 1.75 4.49
N GLY A 47 -12.56 1.06 3.70
CA GLY A 47 -11.79 1.63 2.60
C GLY A 47 -11.06 0.56 1.79
N ILE A 48 -10.41 0.97 0.71
CA ILE A 48 -9.61 0.10 -0.17
C ILE A 48 -8.25 0.75 -0.39
N MET A 49 -7.19 -0.03 -0.29
CA MET A 49 -5.84 0.37 -0.69
C MET A 49 -5.38 -0.44 -1.89
N VAL A 50 -4.77 0.23 -2.87
CA VAL A 50 -4.07 -0.37 -4.01
C VAL A 50 -2.82 0.45 -4.28
N GLY A 51 -1.76 -0.16 -4.79
CA GLY A 51 -0.51 0.57 -4.97
C GLY A 51 0.50 -0.11 -5.84
N THR A 52 1.68 0.48 -5.88
CA THR A 52 2.82 0.02 -6.67
C THR A 52 4.12 0.35 -5.94
N TYR A 53 5.06 -0.59 -5.96
CA TYR A 53 6.46 -0.31 -5.65
C TYR A 53 7.26 -0.22 -6.95
N GLU A 54 7.93 0.90 -7.15
CA GLU A 54 9.00 0.99 -8.16
C GLU A 54 10.28 0.43 -7.53
N MET A 55 10.79 -0.63 -8.16
CA MET A 55 11.99 -1.37 -7.80
C MET A 55 13.12 -1.05 -8.79
N GLU A 56 14.36 -1.21 -8.34
CA GLU A 56 15.55 -1.05 -9.17
C GLU A 56 16.43 -2.30 -9.05
N THR A 57 16.87 -2.85 -10.17
CA THR A 57 17.82 -3.97 -10.22
C THR A 57 19.23 -3.49 -9.92
N LEU A 58 20.15 -4.42 -9.66
CA LEU A 58 21.57 -4.10 -9.46
C LEU A 58 22.22 -3.45 -10.70
N ASP A 59 21.66 -3.70 -11.88
CA ASP A 59 22.13 -3.14 -13.15
C ASP A 59 21.47 -1.77 -13.47
N GLY A 60 20.62 -1.26 -12.57
CA GLY A 60 19.96 0.05 -12.68
C GLY A 60 18.65 0.05 -13.47
N GLU A 61 18.18 -1.11 -13.95
CA GLU A 61 16.87 -1.24 -14.58
C GLU A 61 15.75 -1.05 -13.55
N ARG A 62 14.74 -0.25 -13.89
CA ARG A 62 13.58 0.01 -13.04
C ARG A 62 12.35 -0.71 -13.54
N PHE A 63 11.59 -1.26 -12.61
CA PHE A 63 10.33 -1.92 -12.88
C PHE A 63 9.34 -1.73 -11.74
N ASP A 64 8.06 -1.84 -12.06
CA ASP A 64 6.97 -1.68 -11.11
C ASP A 64 6.46 -3.04 -10.64
N VAL A 65 6.16 -3.13 -9.35
CA VAL A 65 5.52 -4.28 -8.71
C VAL A 65 4.18 -3.83 -8.15
N ASP A 66 3.11 -4.41 -8.69
CA ASP A 66 1.75 -4.10 -8.26
C ASP A 66 1.44 -4.68 -6.88
N ILE A 67 0.81 -3.84 -6.07
CA ILE A 67 0.21 -4.24 -4.81
C ILE A 67 -1.29 -4.38 -5.06
N PRO A 68 -1.85 -5.61 -5.00
CA PRO A 68 -3.25 -5.84 -5.30
C PRO A 68 -4.14 -5.11 -4.30
N ALA A 69 -5.35 -4.78 -4.73
CA ALA A 69 -6.32 -4.11 -3.88
C ALA A 69 -6.68 -4.96 -2.65
N PHE A 70 -6.67 -4.35 -1.47
CA PHE A 70 -7.12 -4.97 -0.22
C PHE A 70 -8.01 -4.02 0.59
N SER A 71 -8.91 -4.57 1.41
CA SER A 71 -9.84 -3.78 2.22
C SER A 71 -9.25 -3.34 3.55
N LEU A 72 -9.71 -2.18 4.01
CA LEU A 72 -9.46 -1.63 5.34
C LEU A 72 -10.80 -1.58 6.07
N ASP A 73 -11.15 -2.65 6.77
CA ASP A 73 -12.45 -2.76 7.46
C ASP A 73 -12.27 -2.64 8.97
N SER A 74 -13.04 -1.75 9.60
CA SER A 74 -13.11 -1.66 11.05
C SER A 74 -13.82 -2.90 11.61
N PRO A 75 -13.26 -3.59 12.63
CA PRO A 75 -13.89 -4.76 13.23
C PRO A 75 -15.20 -4.43 13.97
N ASP A 76 -15.40 -3.17 14.32
CA ASP A 76 -16.57 -2.69 15.08
C ASP A 76 -17.69 -2.16 14.18
N ALA A 77 -17.49 -2.16 12.86
CA ALA A 77 -18.52 -1.74 11.92
C ALA A 77 -19.60 -2.83 11.80
N PRO A 78 -20.89 -2.49 11.92
CA PRO A 78 -21.95 -3.47 11.72
C PRO A 78 -21.89 -3.96 10.27
N VAL A 79 -21.62 -5.26 10.09
CA VAL A 79 -21.72 -5.92 8.79
C VAL A 79 -23.21 -5.96 8.42
N GLN A 80 -23.64 -5.04 7.56
CA GLN A 80 -24.99 -5.07 7.00
C GLN A 80 -24.97 -5.96 5.76
N LEU A 81 -25.38 -7.22 5.93
CA LEU A 81 -25.64 -8.12 4.81
C LEU A 81 -27.02 -7.74 4.22
N ASN A 82 -27.04 -7.44 2.92
CA ASN A 82 -28.27 -7.23 2.16
C ASN A 82 -29.07 -8.52 1.98
#